data_AF-A0A838T118-F1
#
_entry.id   AF-A0A838T118-F1
#
_cell.length_a   1.000
_cell.length_b   1.000
_cell.length_c   1.000
_cell.angle_alpha   90.00
_cell.angle_beta   90.00
_cell.angle_gamma   90.00
#
_symmetry.space_group_name_H-M   'P 1'
#
loop_
_entity.id
_entity.type
_entity.pdbx_description
1 polymer ?
#
loop_
_entity_poly.entity_id
_entity_poly.type
_entity_poly.pdbx_seq_one_letter_code
_entity_poly.pdbx_strand_id
1 'polypeptide(L)'
;MPSKLRPGLTLFAFRNVGTVRHEMSVARIKAGFTPDSVFADIKAGSKRRNFVDGMAAIVIGAPGEDPARARVAFDLRKGETYIVICTLKDNPDAPQHVMLGMFASFRVE
;
A
#
# COMPACT_ATOMS: atom_id res chain seq x y z
N MET A 1 0.28 -10.98 1.02
CA MET A 1 -0.56 -10.94 -0.21
C MET A 1 0.19 -11.64 -1.34
N PRO A 2 -0.48 -12.08 -2.43
CA PRO A 2 0.20 -12.62 -3.60
C PRO A 2 1.11 -11.58 -4.27
N SER A 3 2.23 -12.03 -4.85
CA SER A 3 3.16 -11.17 -5.61
C SER A 3 2.68 -10.88 -7.04
N LYS A 4 1.64 -11.57 -7.51
CA LYS A 4 1.02 -11.40 -8.83
C LYS A 4 -0.50 -11.34 -8.70
N LEU A 5 -1.13 -10.39 -9.36
CA LEU A 5 -2.59 -10.23 -9.43
C LEU A 5 -3.05 -10.11 -10.89
N ARG A 6 -4.31 -10.46 -11.15
CA ARG A 6 -4.93 -10.28 -12.47
C ARG A 6 -5.27 -8.81 -12.74
N PRO A 7 -5.27 -8.36 -14.00
CA PRO A 7 -5.75 -7.02 -14.34
C PRO A 7 -7.26 -6.86 -14.15
N GLY A 8 -7.69 -5.60 -14.09
CA GLY A 8 -9.08 -5.16 -14.00
C GLY A 8 -9.50 -4.68 -12.61
N LEU A 9 -10.78 -4.37 -12.48
CA LEU A 9 -11.39 -3.90 -11.25
C LEU A 9 -11.25 -4.95 -10.14
N THR A 10 -10.45 -4.62 -9.14
CA THR A 10 -10.13 -5.49 -8.02
C THR A 10 -10.67 -4.90 -6.73
N LEU A 11 -11.43 -5.70 -5.98
CA LEU A 11 -11.88 -5.34 -4.64
C LEU A 11 -10.84 -5.81 -3.63
N PHE A 12 -10.23 -4.85 -2.94
CA PHE A 12 -9.36 -5.15 -1.80
C PHE A 12 -10.19 -5.07 -0.52
N ALA A 13 -10.09 -6.10 0.32
CA ALA A 13 -10.66 -6.12 1.66
C ALA A 13 -9.51 -6.25 2.68
N PHE A 14 -9.57 -5.45 3.74
CA PHE A 14 -8.50 -5.38 4.73
C PHE A 14 -8.98 -5.94 6.06
N ARG A 15 -8.25 -6.93 6.59
CA ARG A 15 -8.48 -7.51 7.92
C ARG A 15 -7.29 -7.19 8.80
N ASN A 16 -7.53 -6.43 9.87
CA ASN A 16 -6.52 -6.14 10.87
C ASN A 16 -6.65 -7.11 12.05
N VAL A 17 -5.69 -8.04 12.15
CA VAL A 17 -5.58 -9.00 13.26
C VAL A 17 -4.58 -8.55 14.34
N GLY A 18 -4.02 -7.33 14.21
CA GLY A 18 -3.11 -6.73 15.17
C GLY A 18 -3.81 -5.92 16.25
N THR A 19 -3.06 -5.06 16.93
CA THR A 19 -3.52 -4.28 18.10
C THR A 19 -3.61 -2.77 17.87
N VAL A 20 -3.10 -2.28 16.74
CA VAL A 20 -3.12 -0.85 16.36
C VAL A 20 -3.81 -0.66 15.00
N ARG A 21 -4.17 0.58 14.65
CA ARG A 21 -4.75 0.87 13.33
C ARG A 21 -3.70 0.68 12.23
N HIS A 22 -4.14 0.15 11.10
CA HIS A 22 -3.29 0.00 9.93
C HIS A 22 -3.97 0.52 8.67
N GLU A 23 -3.14 1.00 7.75
CA GLU A 23 -3.53 1.45 6.42
C GLU A 23 -3.10 0.42 5.38
N MET A 24 -3.93 0.25 4.36
CA MET A 24 -3.57 -0.36 3.10
C MET A 24 -3.72 0.70 2.01
N SER A 25 -2.61 1.36 1.66
CA SER A 25 -2.54 2.29 0.52
C SER A 25 -1.97 1.56 -0.69
N VAL A 26 -2.81 1.29 -1.70
CA VAL A 26 -2.42 0.63 -2.95
C VAL A 26 -2.11 1.70 -4.00
N ALA A 27 -0.90 1.67 -4.56
CA ALA A 27 -0.41 2.72 -5.45
C ALA A 27 0.40 2.16 -6.61
N ARG A 28 0.20 2.70 -7.82
CA ARG A 28 1.03 2.36 -8.98
C ARG A 28 2.37 3.07 -8.88
N ILE A 29 3.46 2.34 -9.07
CA ILE A 29 4.79 2.96 -9.19
C ILE A 29 4.98 3.49 -10.62
N LYS A 30 5.70 4.59 -10.76
CA LYS A 30 6.04 5.14 -12.07
C LYS A 30 6.92 4.18 -12.86
N ALA A 31 6.82 4.24 -14.18
CA ALA A 31 7.78 3.59 -15.07
C ALA A 31 9.22 3.98 -14.71
N GLY A 32 10.14 3.01 -14.74
CA GLY A 32 11.53 3.19 -14.35
C GLY A 32 11.82 3.03 -12.86
N PHE A 33 10.80 2.93 -12.00
CA PHE A 33 10.97 2.58 -10.59
C PHE A 33 10.80 1.08 -10.35
N THR A 34 11.58 0.55 -9.41
CA THR A 34 11.38 -0.80 -8.86
C THR A 34 10.81 -0.68 -7.45
N PRO A 35 10.15 -1.73 -6.92
CA PRO A 35 9.71 -1.72 -5.52
C PRO A 35 10.84 -1.39 -4.54
N ASP A 36 12.04 -1.91 -4.78
CA ASP A 36 13.21 -1.67 -3.92
C ASP A 36 13.69 -0.22 -4.02
N SER A 37 13.73 0.38 -5.22
CA SER A 37 14.11 1.78 -5.38
C SER A 37 13.10 2.71 -4.72
N VAL A 38 11.80 2.40 -4.82
CA VAL A 38 10.73 3.11 -4.11
C VAL A 38 10.90 3.02 -2.60
N PHE A 39 11.23 1.84 -2.07
CA PHE A 39 11.43 1.67 -0.64
C PHE A 39 12.67 2.41 -0.12
N ALA A 40 13.76 2.40 -0.88
CA ALA A 40 14.95 3.20 -0.58
C ALA A 40 14.60 4.71 -0.56
N ASP A 41 13.81 5.18 -1.52
CA ASP A 41 13.32 6.55 -1.59
C ASP A 41 12.45 6.91 -0.37
N ILE A 42 11.53 6.03 0.03
CA ILE A 42 10.72 6.24 1.24
C ILE A 42 11.61 6.40 2.47
N LYS A 43 12.62 5.53 2.62
CA LYS A 43 13.57 5.62 3.74
C LYS A 43 14.39 6.90 3.72
N ALA A 44 14.74 7.38 2.53
CA ALA A 44 15.45 8.65 2.35
C ALA A 44 14.54 9.88 2.55
N GLY A 45 13.24 9.70 2.82
CA GLY A 45 12.28 10.80 2.98
C GLY A 45 11.85 11.44 1.66
N SER A 46 12.06 10.76 0.53
CA SER A 46 11.61 11.24 -0.78
C SER A 46 10.10 11.41 -0.81
N LYS A 47 9.64 12.48 -1.46
CA LYS A 47 8.21 12.75 -1.59
C LYS A 47 7.57 11.68 -2.47
N ARG A 48 6.44 11.12 -2.03
CA ARG A 48 5.69 10.08 -2.75
C ARG A 48 5.44 10.38 -4.24
N ARG A 49 5.16 11.64 -4.57
CA ARG A 49 4.94 12.09 -5.96
C ARG A 49 6.13 11.87 -6.89
N ASN A 50 7.32 11.60 -6.37
CA ASN A 50 8.51 11.34 -7.16
C ASN A 50 8.40 9.96 -7.84
N PHE A 51 7.83 8.96 -7.16
CA PHE A 51 7.85 7.57 -7.58
C PHE A 51 6.47 6.89 -7.72
N VAL A 52 5.38 7.50 -7.24
CA VAL A 52 4.00 7.03 -7.45
C VAL A 52 3.31 7.88 -8.53
N ASP A 53 2.49 7.23 -9.36
CA ASP A 53 1.61 7.90 -10.32
C ASP A 53 0.15 7.87 -9.87
N GLY A 54 -0.55 9.00 -10.03
CA GLY A 54 -1.98 9.12 -9.76
C GLY A 54 -2.42 8.95 -8.31
N MET A 55 -3.72 8.68 -8.14
CA MET A 55 -4.34 8.45 -6.83
C MET A 55 -4.09 7.02 -6.34
N ALA A 56 -3.98 6.87 -5.02
CA ALA A 56 -4.03 5.57 -4.38
C ALA A 56 -5.46 5.19 -4.01
N ALA A 57 -5.71 3.88 -3.96
CA ALA A 57 -6.78 3.35 -3.14
C ALA A 57 -6.30 3.25 -1.68
N ILE A 58 -7.12 3.69 -0.73
CA ILE A 58 -6.77 3.67 0.70
C ILE A 58 -7.90 3.02 1.48
N VAL A 59 -7.53 2.11 2.38
CA VAL A 59 -8.40 1.58 3.44
C VAL A 59 -7.66 1.70 4.75
N ILE A 60 -8.36 2.12 5.79
CA ILE A 60 -7.86 2.08 7.17
C ILE A 60 -8.69 1.03 7.91
N GLY A 61 -8.02 0.10 8.61
CA GLY A 61 -8.67 -0.92 9.42
C GLY A 61 -8.28 -0.81 10.88
N ALA A 62 -9.27 -0.77 11.76
CA ALA A 62 -9.08 -0.90 13.19
C ALA A 62 -8.97 -2.38 13.62
N PRO A 63 -8.30 -2.67 14.76
CA PRO A 63 -8.30 -4.02 15.35
C PRO A 63 -9.71 -4.58 15.50
N GLY A 64 -9.92 -5.82 15.03
CA GLY A 64 -11.20 -6.51 15.15
C GLY A 64 -12.33 -5.96 14.27
N GLU A 65 -12.06 -4.98 13.41
CA GLU A 65 -13.03 -4.45 12.47
C GLU A 65 -13.44 -5.48 11.42
N ASP A 66 -14.73 -5.49 11.06
CA ASP A 66 -15.26 -6.32 10.00
C ASP A 66 -14.65 -5.93 8.64
N PRO A 67 -13.95 -6.84 7.95
CA PRO A 67 -13.41 -6.60 6.61
C PRO A 67 -14.48 -6.25 5.57
N ALA A 68 -15.77 -6.47 5.84
CA ALA A 68 -16.87 -5.96 5.02
C ALA A 68 -16.93 -4.43 4.96
N ARG A 69 -16.48 -3.75 6.01
CA ARG A 69 -16.50 -2.28 6.13
C ARG A 69 -15.19 -1.65 5.67
N ALA A 70 -14.10 -2.40 5.72
CA ALA A 70 -12.77 -1.98 5.28
C ALA A 70 -12.45 -2.49 3.87
N ARG A 71 -13.08 -1.91 2.84
CA ARG A 71 -12.89 -2.30 1.43
C ARG A 71 -12.72 -1.12 0.48
N VAL A 72 -11.98 -1.35 -0.60
CA VAL A 72 -11.83 -0.39 -1.71
C VAL A 72 -11.73 -1.10 -3.04
N ALA A 73 -12.41 -0.57 -4.06
CA ALA A 73 -12.27 -1.04 -5.43
C ALA A 73 -11.19 -0.22 -6.14
N PHE A 74 -10.32 -0.88 -6.88
CA PHE A 74 -9.22 -0.24 -7.60
C PHE A 74 -8.94 -0.97 -8.90
N ASP A 75 -8.79 -0.21 -9.99
CA ASP A 75 -8.55 -0.76 -11.32
C ASP A 75 -7.06 -1.06 -11.53
N LEU A 76 -6.75 -2.34 -11.70
CA LEU A 76 -5.38 -2.83 -11.88
C LEU A 76 -5.03 -2.93 -13.36
N ARG A 77 -3.97 -2.25 -13.77
CA ARG A 77 -3.54 -2.19 -15.17
C ARG A 77 -2.52 -3.28 -15.46
N LYS A 78 -2.76 -4.07 -16.52
CA LYS A 78 -1.86 -5.14 -16.94
C LYS A 78 -0.45 -4.61 -17.20
N GLY A 79 0.56 -5.34 -16.72
CA GLY A 79 1.98 -5.02 -16.94
C GLY A 79 2.53 -3.96 -16.00
N GLU A 80 1.72 -3.41 -15.09
CA GLU A 80 2.14 -2.42 -14.11
C GLU A 80 2.53 -3.07 -12.78
N THR A 81 3.34 -2.35 -12.01
CA THR A 81 3.77 -2.76 -10.66
C THR A 81 3.17 -1.80 -9.65
N TYR A 82 2.75 -2.35 -8.51
CA TYR A 82 2.10 -1.61 -7.44
C TYR A 82 2.79 -1.86 -6.11
N ILE A 83 2.71 -0.87 -5.24
CA ILE A 83 3.09 -0.98 -3.83
C ILE A 83 1.84 -0.96 -2.95
N VAL A 84 1.96 -1.59 -1.80
CA VAL A 84 1.03 -1.51 -0.69
C VAL A 84 1.80 -1.03 0.52
N ILE A 85 1.39 0.07 1.13
CA ILE A 85 2.10 0.67 2.28
C ILE A 85 1.13 1.10 3.37
N CYS A 86 1.65 1.15 4.60
CA CYS A 86 1.01 1.82 5.73
C CYS A 86 1.86 3.01 6.18
N THR A 87 1.31 4.22 6.09
CA THR A 87 2.00 5.46 6.50
C THR A 87 1.59 5.95 7.89
N LEU A 88 0.73 5.19 8.59
CA LEU A 88 0.27 5.52 9.93
C LEU A 88 1.39 5.41 10.96
N LYS A 89 1.20 6.13 12.06
CA LYS A 89 1.99 6.04 13.29
C LYS A 89 1.05 5.61 14.42
N ASP A 90 1.60 4.95 15.43
CA ASP A 90 0.84 4.61 16.65
C ASP A 90 0.53 5.86 17.49
N ASN A 91 1.45 6.84 17.48
CA ASN A 91 1.35 8.14 18.13
C ASN A 91 2.30 9.15 17.43
N PRO A 92 2.26 10.45 17.75
CA PRO A 92 3.06 11.47 17.05
C PRO A 92 4.57 11.22 17.02
N ASP A 93 5.12 10.64 18.09
CA ASP A 93 6.55 10.42 18.30
C ASP A 93 7.03 9.08 17.72
N ALA A 94 6.12 8.16 17.39
CA ALA A 94 6.44 6.89 16.77
C ALA A 94 6.87 7.04 15.29
N PRO A 95 7.75 6.15 14.79
CA PRO A 95 8.00 6.05 13.35
C PRO A 95 6.74 5.62 12.60
N GLN A 96 6.66 5.96 11.31
CA GLN A 96 5.61 5.43 10.45
C GLN A 96 5.79 3.92 10.26
N HIS A 97 4.70 3.16 10.15
CA HIS A 97 4.76 1.71 10.00
C HIS A 97 5.56 1.25 8.76
N VAL A 98 5.52 2.01 7.66
CA VAL A 98 6.37 1.73 6.49
C VAL A 98 7.87 1.75 6.81
N MET A 99 8.30 2.61 7.74
CA MET A 99 9.70 2.67 8.20
C MET A 99 10.07 1.46 9.06
N LEU A 100 9.07 0.79 9.64
CA LEU A 100 9.20 -0.47 10.38
C LEU A 100 9.09 -1.70 9.48
N GLY A 101 8.95 -1.52 8.17
CA GLY A 101 8.86 -2.60 7.20
C GLY A 101 7.43 -2.98 6.77
N MET A 102 6.43 -2.18 7.11
CA MET A 102 5.04 -2.43 6.67
C MET A 102 4.79 -1.97 5.22
N PHE A 103 5.34 -2.74 4.29
CA PHE A 103 5.15 -2.57 2.86
C PHE A 103 5.09 -3.92 2.15
N ALA A 104 4.48 -3.93 0.97
CA ALA A 104 4.52 -5.03 0.03
C ALA A 104 4.46 -4.50 -1.40
N SER A 105 4.74 -5.36 -2.37
CA SER A 105 4.56 -5.04 -3.79
C SER A 105 3.96 -6.22 -4.52
N PHE A 106 3.35 -5.92 -5.67
CA PHE A 106 2.84 -6.93 -6.58
C PHE A 106 2.89 -6.43 -8.02
N ARG A 107 2.93 -7.39 -8.94
CA ARG A 107 2.84 -7.14 -10.37
C ARG A 107 1.48 -7.57 -10.90
N VAL A 108 0.97 -6.87 -11.91
CA VAL A 108 -0.29 -7.22 -12.57
C VAL A 108 -0.01 -7.93 -13.88
N GLU A 109 -0.46 -9.18 -14.00
CA GLU A 109 -0.20 -10.07 -15.16
C GLU A 109 -1.47 -10.78 -15.65
#